data_AF-A0A645AMV0-F1
#
_entry.id   AF-A0A645AMV0-F1
#
_cell.length_a   1.000
_cell.length_b   1.000
_cell.length_c   1.000
_cell.angle_alpha   90.00
_cell.angle_beta   90.00
_cell.angle_gamma   90.00
#
_symmetry.space_group_name_H-M   'P 1'
#
loop_
_entity.id
_entity.type
_entity.pdbx_description
1 polymer ?
#
loop_
_entity_poly.entity_id
_entity_poly.type
_entity_poly.pdbx_seq_one_letter_code
_entity_poly.pdbx_strand_id
1 'polypeptide(L)' 'MSSTRLDALVAAVFDLSRAESGELFRQERVMIGGALVKGPAQEAKPMDIISVRGFGRFRYDGEERETKKGRLRVMIRKY' A
#
# COMPACT_ATOMS: atom_id res chain seq x y z
N MET A 1 -16.61 -3.63 -2.46
CA MET A 1 -15.39 -4.40 -2.80
C MET A 1 -14.20 -3.47 -2.75
N SER A 2 -13.78 -3.14 -1.54
CA SER A 2 -12.64 -2.27 -1.26
C SER A 2 -11.46 -3.19 -0.95
N SER A 3 -10.94 -3.86 -1.99
CA SER A 3 -9.70 -4.63 -1.87
C SER A 3 -8.60 -3.67 -1.44
N THR A 4 -7.86 -4.05 -0.41
CA THR A 4 -6.72 -3.33 0.13
C THR A 4 -5.51 -3.46 -0.82
N ARG A 5 -5.67 -3.03 -2.07
CA ARG A 5 -4.66 -3.18 -3.12
C ARG A 5 -3.42 -2.37 -2.76
N LEU A 6 -2.26 -2.99 -2.92
CA LEU A 6 -1.00 -2.36 -2.60
C LEU A 6 -0.74 -1.09 -3.41
N ASP A 7 -1.14 -1.07 -4.68
CA ASP A 7 -0.97 0.10 -5.54
C ASP A 7 -1.76 1.32 -5.06
N ALA A 8 -2.97 1.09 -4.57
CA ALA A 8 -3.81 2.12 -3.97
C ALA A 8 -3.24 2.60 -2.62
N LEU A 9 -2.70 1.69 -1.81
CA LEU A 9 -2.04 2.03 -0.54
C LEU A 9 -0.80 2.90 -0.78
N VAL A 10 0.10 2.48 -1.67
CA VAL A 10 1.32 3.22 -2.02
C VAL A 10 0.98 4.60 -2.57
N ALA A 11 -0.01 4.67 -3.48
CA ALA A 11 -0.49 5.93 -4.02
C ALA A 11 -1.03 6.87 -2.93
N ALA A 12 -1.84 6.36 -1.99
CA ALA A 12 -2.41 7.15 -0.91
C ALA A 12 -1.37 7.61 0.13
N VAL A 13 -0.36 6.79 0.43
CA VAL A 13 0.67 7.10 1.45
C VAL A 13 1.70 8.11 0.96
N PHE A 14 2.08 8.01 -0.31
CA PHE A 14 3.11 8.85 -0.91
C PHE A 14 2.55 9.96 -1.81
N ASP A 15 1.22 10.12 -1.84
CA ASP A 15 0.50 11.08 -2.68
C ASP A 15 0.88 10.96 -4.17
N LEU A 16 0.97 9.72 -4.64
CA LEU A 16 1.33 9.40 -6.03
C LEU A 16 0.10 9.15 -6.88
N SER A 17 0.22 9.45 -8.17
CA SER A 17 -0.79 9.05 -9.14
C SER A 17 -0.84 7.52 -9.30
N ARG A 18 -1.97 7.00 -9.81
CA ARG A 18 -2.09 5.56 -10.15
C ARG A 18 -1.04 5.11 -11.17
N ALA A 19 -0.65 5.98 -12.09
CA ALA A 19 0.38 5.70 -13.08
C ALA A 19 1.76 5.55 -12.42
N GLU A 20 2.15 6.48 -11.56
CA GLU A 20 3.42 6.43 -10.82
C GLU A 20 3.49 5.23 -9.89
N SER A 21 2.43 4.98 -9.10
CA SER A 21 2.34 3.78 -8.27
C SER A 21 2.52 2.53 -9.14
N GLY A 22 1.74 2.38 -10.22
CA GLY A 22 1.84 1.24 -11.13
C GLY A 22 3.21 1.08 -11.80
N GLU A 23 3.91 2.17 -12.08
CA GLU A 23 5.30 2.16 -12.58
C GLU A 23 6.26 1.58 -11.52
N LEU A 24 6.10 1.95 -10.24
CA LEU A 24 6.92 1.40 -9.14
C LEU A 24 6.74 -0.10 -8.97
N PHE A 25 5.51 -0.61 -9.13
CA PHE A 25 5.26 -2.06 -9.15
C PHE A 25 5.89 -2.73 -10.37
N ARG A 26 5.77 -2.13 -11.55
CA ARG A 26 6.42 -2.63 -12.79
C ARG A 26 7.94 -2.66 -12.70
N GLN A 27 8.53 -1.69 -12.00
CA GLN A 27 9.97 -1.60 -11.77
C GLN A 27 10.45 -2.42 -10.56
N GLU A 28 9.59 -3.21 -9.93
CA GLU A 28 9.93 -4.02 -8.74
C GLU A 28 10.51 -3.19 -7.59
N ARG A 29 10.11 -1.91 -7.50
CA ARG A 29 10.58 -0.96 -6.47
C ARG A 29 9.78 -1.04 -5.18
N VAL A 30 8.78 -1.91 -5.12
CA VAL A 30 7.90 -2.10 -3.96
C VAL A 30 8.14 -3.48 -3.37
N MET A 31 8.35 -3.52 -2.05
CA MET A 31 8.58 -4.75 -1.30
C MET A 31 7.66 -4.81 -0.08
N ILE A 32 7.22 -6.00 0.30
CA ILE A 32 6.49 -6.27 1.54
C ILE A 32 7.35 -7.13 2.44
N GLY A 33 7.65 -6.67 3.65
CA GLY A 33 8.41 -7.43 4.64
C GLY A 33 9.82 -7.84 4.17
N GLY A 34 10.37 -7.17 3.15
CA GLY A 34 11.65 -7.51 2.53
C GLY A 34 11.56 -8.45 1.32
N ALA A 35 10.37 -8.87 0.91
CA ALA A 35 10.13 -9.66 -0.30
C ALA A 35 9.52 -8.82 -1.41
N LEU A 36 9.87 -9.12 -2.67
CA LEU A 36 9.23 -8.52 -3.85
C LEU A 36 7.75 -8.90 -3.91
N VAL A 37 6.94 -7.92 -4.28
CA VAL A 37 5.50 -8.10 -4.45
C VAL A 37 5.23 -8.72 -5.82
N LYS A 38 4.30 -9.67 -5.88
CA LYS A 38 3.93 -10.37 -7.12
C LYS A 38 3.17 -9.47 -8.10
N GLY A 39 2.61 -8.35 -7.62
CA GLY A 39 1.95 -7.37 -8.47
C GLY A 39 1.18 -6.29 -7.71
N PRO A 40 0.68 -5.28 -8.43
CA PRO A 40 -0.03 -4.12 -7.84
C PRO A 40 -1.37 -4.47 -7.18
N ALA A 41 -2.00 -5.57 -7.63
CA ALA A 41 -3.26 -6.07 -7.08
C ALA A 41 -3.08 -6.94 -5.83
N GLN A 42 -1.84 -7.17 -5.39
CA GLN A 42 -1.58 -7.91 -4.17
C GLN A 42 -2.15 -7.16 -2.96
N GLU A 43 -2.72 -7.90 -2.02
CA GLU A 43 -3.28 -7.33 -0.79
C GLU A 43 -2.22 -7.27 0.31
N ALA A 44 -2.16 -6.15 1.03
CA ALA A 44 -1.32 -6.01 2.22
C ALA A 44 -2.01 -6.65 3.43
N LYS A 45 -1.28 -7.41 4.24
CA LYS A 45 -1.80 -7.93 5.49
C LYS A 45 -1.50 -6.96 6.63
N PRO A 46 -2.39 -6.83 7.63
CA PRO A 46 -2.08 -6.04 8.83
C PRO A 46 -0.73 -6.45 9.42
N MET A 47 0.03 -5.46 9.87
CA MET A 47 1.42 -5.52 10.31
C MET A 47 2.49 -5.65 9.20
N ASP A 48 2.10 -5.74 7.93
CA ASP A 48 3.06 -5.76 6.83
C ASP A 48 3.78 -4.41 6.68
N ILE A 49 5.09 -4.47 6.46
CA ILE A 49 5.92 -3.30 6.16
C ILE A 49 6.10 -3.20 4.66
N ILE A 50 5.52 -2.18 4.05
CA ILE A 50 5.68 -1.86 2.64
C ILE A 50 6.87 -0.90 2.51
N SER A 51 7.88 -1.30 1.75
CA SER A 51 9.05 -0.49 1.44
C SER A 51 9.04 -0.14 -0.04
N VAL A 52 9.15 1.15 -0.34
CA VAL A 52 9.15 1.70 -1.69
C VAL A 52 10.49 2.40 -1.93
N ARG A 53 11.28 1.85 -2.86
CA ARG A 53 12.64 2.30 -3.14
C ARG A 53 12.61 3.74 -3.67
N GLY A 54 13.23 4.67 -2.94
CA GLY A 54 13.30 6.10 -3.26
C GLY A 54 12.25 6.96 -2.58
N PHE A 55 11.24 6.35 -1.93
CA PHE A 55 10.17 7.07 -1.23
C PHE A 55 10.20 6.84 0.28
N GLY A 56 10.61 5.64 0.72
CA GLY A 56 10.66 5.26 2.13
C GLY A 56 9.87 3.99 2.41
N ARG A 57 9.43 3.81 3.65
CA ARG A 57 8.66 2.63 4.06
C ARG A 57 7.55 3.01 5.04
N PHE A 58 6.49 2.23 5.03
CA PHE A 58 5.36 2.38 5.93
C PHE A 58 4.88 1.00 6.38
N ARG A 59 4.28 0.93 7.57
CA ARG A 59 3.60 -0.27 8.06
C ARG A 59 2.11 -0.12 7.88
N TYR A 60 1.48 -1.13 7.30
CA TYR A 60 0.05 -1.23 7.21
C TYR A 60 -0.49 -1.89 8.48
N ASP A 61 -1.28 -1.18 9.29
CA ASP A 61 -1.77 -1.65 10.59
C ASP A 61 -3.17 -2.27 10.51
N GLY A 62 -3.73 -2.40 9.30
CA GLY A 62 -5.03 -2.99 9.05
C GLY A 62 -6.14 -1.98 8.83
N GLU A 63 -7.37 -2.49 8.76
CA GLU A 63 -8.58 -1.73 8.48
C GLU A 63 -9.24 -1.38 9.82
N GLU A 64 -9.31 -0.09 10.19
CA GLU A 64 -9.69 0.31 11.55
C GLU A 64 -11.20 0.21 11.80
N ARG A 65 -12.01 0.46 10.78
CA ARG A 65 -13.47 0.19 10.70
C ARG A 65 -14.03 0.81 9.43
N GLU A 66 -15.06 0.16 8.87
CA GLU A 66 -15.96 0.79 7.92
C GLU A 66 -16.60 2.02 8.59
N THR A 67 -16.25 3.22 8.10
CA THR A 67 -17.02 4.41 8.50
C THR A 67 -18.43 4.27 7.92
N LYS A 68 -19.47 4.76 8.62
CA LYS A 68 -20.91 4.75 8.24
C LYS A 68 -21.26 5.30 6.84
N LYS A 69 -20.26 5.62 6.01
CA LYS A 69 -20.35 6.15 4.65
C LYS A 69 -19.59 5.30 3.60
N GLY A 70 -19.26 4.04 3.91
CA GLY A 70 -18.62 3.11 2.96
C GLY A 70 -17.19 3.47 2.57
N ARG A 71 -16.54 4.39 3.30
CA ARG A 71 -15.11 4.70 3.13
C ARG A 71 -14.32 3.85 4.10
N LEU A 72 -13.56 2.91 3.55
CA LEU A 72 -12.67 2.03 4.29
C LEU A 72 -11.46 2.85 4.76
N ARG A 73 -11.35 3.07 6.08
CA ARG A 73 -10.19 3.74 6.68
C ARG A 73 -9.17 2.68 7.07
N VAL A 74 -8.01 2.76 6.42
CA VAL A 74 -6.84 1.93 6.73
C VAL A 74 -5.93 2.70 7.68
N MET A 75 -5.40 2.01 8.69
CA MET A 75 -4.33 2.54 9.53
C MET A 75 -2.99 2.27 8.87
N ILE A 76 -2.21 3.33 8.74
CA ILE A 76 -0.89 3.27 8.11
C ILE A 76 0.07 4.09 8.97
N ARG A 77 1.21 3.50 9.30
CA ARG A 77 2.26 4.13 10.09
C ARG A 77 3.47 4.37 9.20
N LYS A 78 3.70 5.63 8.82
CA LYS A 78 4.88 6.05 8.06
C LYS A 78 6.07 6.19 9.02
N TYR A 79 7.24 5.70 8.59
CA TYR A 79 8.52 5.89 9.28
C TYR A 79 9.36 6.95 8.59
#